data_AF-A0A535JB48-F1
#
_entry.id   AF-A0A535JB48-F1
#
_cell.length_a   1.000
_cell.length_b   1.000
_cell.length_c   1.000
_cell.angle_alpha   90.00
_cell.angle_beta   90.00
_cell.angle_gamma   90.00
#
_symmetry.space_group_name_H-M   'P 1'
#
loop_
_entity.id
_entity.type
_entity.pdbx_description
1 polymer ?
#
loop_
_entity_poly.entity_id
_entity_poly.type
_entity_poly.pdbx_seq_one_letter_code
_entity_poly.pdbx_strand_id
1 'polypeptide(L)'
;MPLVVDDQVIAIMQVAVDAQGNGQLVATRGWSSSPSFPRYSRLDAQMRAAGAGEMVLQSELVWAPIRGRAGELQPFWRIVLSSGRVVYVFEDGGVAPASDFSFE
;
A
#
# COMPACT_ATOMS: atom_id res chain seq x y z
N MET A 1 22.03 -7.58 -0.92
CA MET A 1 22.46 -6.18 -1.07
C MET A 1 21.42 -5.28 -0.41
N PRO A 2 21.80 -4.11 0.14
CA PRO A 2 20.82 -3.05 0.36
C PRO A 2 20.12 -2.71 -0.97
N LEU A 3 18.82 -2.41 -0.94
CA LEU A 3 18.17 -1.79 -2.09
C LEU A 3 18.61 -0.33 -2.10
N VAL A 4 19.70 -0.05 -2.80
CA VAL A 4 20.17 1.32 -3.02
C VAL A 4 19.28 1.95 -4.06
N VAL A 5 18.30 2.71 -3.61
CA VAL A 5 17.62 3.73 -4.42
C VAL A 5 18.26 5.04 -3.98
N ASP A 6 19.03 5.64 -4.89
CA ASP A 6 19.66 6.96 -4.74
C ASP A 6 20.33 7.17 -3.36
N ASP A 7 21.20 6.20 -3.00
CA ASP A 7 22.06 6.20 -1.80
C ASP A 7 21.38 6.15 -0.40
N GLN A 8 20.11 5.70 -0.26
CA GLN A 8 19.35 5.79 1.02
C GLN A 8 18.53 4.57 1.56
N VAL A 9 17.91 4.71 2.78
CA VAL A 9 17.45 3.63 3.71
C VAL A 9 16.23 3.95 4.69
N ILE A 10 15.46 3.00 5.34
CA ILE A 10 13.95 2.67 5.52
C ILE A 10 13.06 1.41 4.95
N ALA A 11 13.41 0.09 4.93
CA ALA A 11 12.54 -1.16 4.76
C ALA A 11 11.61 -1.46 5.97
N ILE A 12 10.76 -2.53 6.14
CA ILE A 12 9.48 -2.55 6.98
C ILE A 12 9.22 -3.56 8.19
N MET A 13 8.51 -3.17 9.28
CA MET A 13 8.41 -3.82 10.64
C MET A 13 6.99 -4.31 11.03
N GLN A 14 6.78 -5.60 11.34
CA GLN A 14 5.49 -6.17 11.77
C GLN A 14 5.62 -6.83 13.15
N VAL A 15 4.57 -6.79 13.98
CA VAL A 15 4.52 -7.45 15.30
C VAL A 15 3.12 -8.04 15.51
N ALA A 16 3.00 -9.26 16.01
CA ALA A 16 1.74 -9.86 16.43
C ALA A 16 1.71 -10.01 17.95
N VAL A 17 0.49 -10.02 18.51
CA VAL A 17 0.26 -10.17 19.94
C VAL A 17 -0.59 -11.41 20.15
N ASP A 18 -0.16 -12.30 21.04
CA ASP A 18 -0.88 -13.53 21.37
C ASP A 18 -2.06 -13.28 22.33
N ALA A 19 -2.85 -14.32 22.60
CA ALA A 19 -4.00 -14.24 23.52
C ALA A 19 -3.60 -14.07 24.99
N GLN A 20 -2.31 -14.15 25.32
CA GLN A 20 -1.72 -13.95 26.64
C GLN A 20 -1.11 -12.55 26.80
N GLY A 21 -1.15 -11.72 25.74
CA GLY A 21 -0.62 -10.36 25.72
C GLY A 21 0.87 -10.25 25.40
N ASN A 22 1.54 -11.34 25.01
CA ASN A 22 2.95 -11.29 24.63
C ASN A 22 3.12 -10.86 23.18
N GLY A 23 4.02 -9.90 22.95
CA GLY A 23 4.42 -9.50 21.62
C GLY A 23 5.45 -10.47 21.03
N GLN A 24 5.11 -11.09 19.90
CA GLN A 24 6.05 -11.79 19.02
C GLN A 24 6.44 -10.84 17.89
N LEU A 25 7.73 -10.64 17.67
CA LEU A 25 8.22 -9.94 16.48
C LEU A 25 7.86 -10.73 15.23
N VAL A 26 7.26 -10.08 14.23
CA VAL A 26 6.81 -10.72 12.98
C VAL A 26 7.59 -10.25 11.75
N ALA A 27 8.13 -9.02 11.71
CA ALA A 27 9.08 -8.48 10.70
C ALA A 27 9.77 -7.16 11.17
N THR A 28 10.79 -6.59 10.48
CA THR A 28 11.55 -5.39 10.93
C THR A 28 11.88 -4.26 9.90
N ARG A 29 11.77 -2.94 10.26
CA ARG A 29 11.87 -1.74 9.35
C ARG A 29 13.27 -1.07 9.30
N GLY A 30 14.08 -1.27 8.22
CA GLY A 30 15.21 -0.41 7.79
C GLY A 30 15.80 -0.76 6.38
N TRP A 31 16.14 0.24 5.51
CA TRP A 31 16.55 0.24 4.05
C TRP A 31 15.60 0.69 2.81
N SER A 32 15.04 1.93 2.71
CA SER A 32 14.67 2.78 1.50
C SER A 32 14.38 4.30 1.87
N SER A 33 14.51 5.36 1.01
CA SER A 33 14.65 6.83 1.39
C SER A 33 13.45 7.67 1.90
N SER A 34 12.21 7.28 1.61
CA SER A 34 10.98 7.97 2.04
C SER A 34 10.08 6.98 2.81
N PRO A 35 9.30 7.40 3.82
CA PRO A 35 8.31 6.51 4.45
C PRO A 35 7.36 5.94 3.37
N SER A 36 6.78 4.76 3.55
CA SER A 36 5.85 4.55 4.66
C SER A 36 5.44 3.08 4.87
N PHE A 37 4.91 2.75 6.05
CA PHE A 37 3.80 1.79 6.12
C PHE A 37 2.60 2.45 5.44
N PRO A 38 1.72 1.76 4.71
CA PRO A 38 0.55 2.39 4.11
C PRO A 38 -0.18 3.27 5.12
N ARG A 39 -0.25 4.57 4.84
CA ARG A 39 -0.84 5.61 5.70
C ARG A 39 -2.30 5.34 6.02
N TYR A 40 -2.98 4.66 5.10
CA TYR A 40 -4.35 4.21 5.25
C TYR A 40 -4.38 2.75 5.68
N SER A 41 -5.19 2.44 6.70
CA SER A 41 -5.54 1.06 6.97
C SER A 41 -6.32 0.47 5.79
N ARG A 42 -6.46 -0.86 5.78
CA ARG A 42 -7.30 -1.55 4.77
C ARG A 42 -8.72 -0.97 4.75
N LEU A 43 -9.27 -0.65 5.92
CA LEU A 43 -10.63 -0.10 6.06
C LEU A 43 -10.71 1.33 5.53
N ASP A 44 -9.73 2.18 5.84
CA ASP A 44 -9.70 3.57 5.32
C ASP A 44 -9.57 3.60 3.80
N ALA A 45 -8.75 2.71 3.24
CA ALA A 45 -8.62 2.56 1.79
C ALA A 45 -9.92 2.07 1.15
N GLN A 46 -10.61 1.11 1.77
CA GLN A 46 -11.94 0.64 1.35
C GLN A 46 -12.97 1.78 1.33
N MET A 47 -13.06 2.57 2.40
CA MET A 47 -13.96 3.72 2.49
C MET A 47 -13.65 4.82 1.47
N ARG A 48 -12.38 4.97 1.07
CA ARG A 48 -11.96 5.92 0.02
C ARG A 48 -12.25 5.44 -1.39
N ALA A 49 -12.19 4.13 -1.63
CA ALA A 49 -12.39 3.52 -2.93
C ALA A 49 -13.87 3.30 -3.28
N ALA A 50 -14.72 2.99 -2.29
CA ALA A 50 -16.13 2.68 -2.50
C ALA A 50 -16.96 3.96 -2.68
N GLY A 51 -17.46 4.19 -3.90
CA GLY A 51 -18.53 5.15 -4.16
C GLY A 51 -19.87 4.66 -3.60
N ALA A 52 -20.86 5.56 -3.50
CA ALA A 52 -22.19 5.21 -3.04
C ALA A 52 -22.81 4.12 -3.95
N GLY A 53 -23.09 2.95 -3.37
CA GLY A 53 -23.64 1.79 -4.08
C GLY A 53 -22.62 0.79 -4.64
N GLU A 54 -21.31 1.03 -4.51
CA GLU A 54 -20.29 0.04 -4.85
C GLU A 54 -19.81 -0.72 -3.59
N MET A 55 -19.74 -2.05 -3.69
CA MET A 55 -19.15 -2.89 -2.65
C MET A 55 -17.69 -3.18 -2.97
N VAL A 56 -16.84 -3.27 -1.95
CA VAL A 56 -15.47 -3.78 -2.13
C VAL A 56 -15.48 -5.30 -2.12
N LEU A 57 -14.97 -5.91 -3.19
CA LEU A 57 -14.80 -7.36 -3.31
C LEU A 57 -13.41 -7.81 -2.82
N GLN A 58 -12.38 -7.01 -3.06
CA GLN A 58 -10.99 -7.32 -2.67
C GLN A 58 -10.23 -6.04 -2.31
N SER A 59 -9.30 -6.14 -1.36
CA SER A 59 -8.34 -5.08 -1.06
C SER A 59 -6.98 -5.68 -0.75
N GLU A 60 -5.96 -5.19 -1.43
CA GLU A 60 -4.61 -5.74 -1.46
C GLU A 60 -3.60 -4.59 -1.28
N LEU A 61 -2.62 -4.77 -0.39
CA LEU A 61 -1.52 -3.81 -0.26
C LEU A 61 -0.45 -4.18 -1.28
N VAL A 62 -0.16 -3.27 -2.21
CA VAL A 62 0.81 -3.45 -3.29
C VAL A 62 2.00 -2.52 -3.07
N TRP A 63 3.19 -2.99 -3.44
CA TRP A 63 4.44 -2.24 -3.42
C TRP A 63 5.05 -2.35 -4.82
N ALA A 64 5.02 -1.26 -5.60
CA ALA A 64 5.56 -1.27 -6.96
C ALA A 64 6.08 0.13 -7.37
N PRO A 65 7.05 0.21 -8.30
CA PRO A 65 7.28 1.44 -9.06
C PRO A 65 6.08 1.72 -9.97
N ILE A 66 5.70 2.99 -10.10
CA ILE A 66 4.52 3.39 -10.88
C ILE A 66 4.89 4.53 -11.84
N ARG A 67 4.82 4.23 -13.14
CA ARG A 67 4.94 5.24 -14.20
C ARG A 67 3.78 6.23 -14.09
N GLY A 68 4.08 7.52 -14.18
CA GLY A 68 3.08 8.60 -14.08
C GLY A 68 2.87 9.18 -12.67
N ARG A 69 3.58 8.68 -11.64
CA ARG A 69 3.68 9.36 -10.33
C ARG A 69 5.09 9.79 -9.97
N ALA A 70 5.97 8.84 -9.68
CA ALA A 70 7.32 9.12 -9.18
C ALA A 70 8.41 8.23 -9.79
N GLY A 71 8.07 7.09 -10.42
CA GLY A 71 9.05 6.05 -10.77
C GLY A 71 9.58 5.28 -9.55
N GLU A 72 9.60 5.91 -8.37
CA GLU A 72 9.95 5.30 -7.08
C GLU A 72 8.98 4.19 -6.64
N LEU A 73 9.55 3.20 -5.95
CA LEU A 73 8.85 2.11 -5.28
C LEU A 73 8.00 2.65 -4.11
N GLN A 74 6.67 2.58 -4.23
CA GLN A 74 5.75 3.09 -3.19
C GLN A 74 4.65 2.07 -2.81
N PRO A 75 4.16 2.09 -1.56
CA PRO A 75 2.95 1.36 -1.18
C PRO A 75 1.69 2.03 -1.75
N PHE A 76 0.68 1.22 -2.05
CA PHE A 76 -0.69 1.65 -2.33
C PHE A 76 -1.67 0.50 -2.14
N TRP A 77 -2.94 0.81 -1.91
CA TRP A 77 -4.00 -0.20 -1.88
C TRP A 77 -4.60 -0.40 -3.27
N ARG A 78 -4.51 -1.62 -3.79
CA ARG A 78 -5.27 -2.08 -4.94
C ARG A 78 -6.63 -2.61 -4.46
N ILE A 79 -7.72 -2.01 -4.96
CA ILE A 79 -9.08 -2.34 -4.55
C ILE A 79 -9.91 -2.73 -5.77
N VAL A 80 -10.62 -3.86 -5.65
CA VAL A 80 -11.55 -4.36 -6.67
C VAL A 80 -12.97 -4.12 -6.18
N LEU A 81 -13.76 -3.42 -6.98
CA LEU A 81 -15.15 -3.05 -6.68
C LEU A 81 -16.14 -4.03 -7.34
N SER A 82 -17.38 -4.07 -6.84
CA SER A 82 -18.46 -4.93 -7.35
C SER A 82 -18.85 -4.66 -8.81
N SER A 83 -18.48 -3.50 -9.33
CA SER A 83 -18.59 -3.11 -10.75
C SER A 83 -17.50 -3.73 -11.65
N GLY A 84 -16.55 -4.48 -11.09
CA GLY A 84 -15.35 -4.97 -11.79
C GLY A 84 -14.25 -3.90 -11.96
N ARG A 85 -14.51 -2.65 -11.58
CA ARG A 85 -13.50 -1.58 -11.57
C ARG A 85 -12.40 -1.90 -10.57
N VAL A 86 -11.15 -1.64 -10.97
CA VAL A 86 -9.99 -1.67 -10.09
C VAL A 86 -9.52 -0.25 -9.88
N VAL A 87 -9.34 0.15 -8.62
CA VAL A 87 -8.83 1.47 -8.23
C VAL A 87 -7.62 1.34 -7.32
N TYR A 88 -6.72 2.31 -7.40
CA TYR A 88 -5.57 2.44 -6.52
C TYR A 88 -5.82 3.59 -5.54
N VAL A 89 -5.59 3.33 -4.25
CA VAL A 89 -5.61 4.34 -3.18
C VAL A 89 -4.19 4.50 -2.67
N PHE A 90 -3.61 5.68 -2.90
CA PHE A 90 -2.21 5.98 -2.63
C PHE A 90 -1.99 6.67 -1.27
N GLU A 91 -0.73 6.83 -0.89
CA GLU A 91 -0.28 7.42 0.39
C GLU A 91 -0.58 8.91 0.58
N ASP A 92 -0.79 9.64 -0.50
CA ASP A 92 -1.30 11.02 -0.48
C ASP A 92 -2.84 11.07 -0.36
N GLY A 93 -3.51 9.92 -0.34
CA GLY A 93 -4.96 9.79 -0.30
C GLY A 93 -5.63 9.93 -1.65
N GLY A 94 -4.84 10.07 -2.74
CA GLY A 94 -5.34 10.05 -4.10
C GLY A 94 -5.98 8.71 -4.44
N VAL A 95 -7.12 8.76 -5.12
CA VAL A 95 -7.83 7.59 -5.63
C VAL A 95 -7.91 7.73 -7.15
N ALA A 96 -7.43 6.73 -7.88
CA ALA A 96 -7.46 6.74 -9.34
C ALA A 96 -7.74 5.35 -9.92
N PRO A 97 -8.34 5.25 -11.12
CA PRO A 97 -8.45 3.99 -11.84
C PRO A 97 -7.11 3.31 -12.06
N ALA A 98 -7.08 1.98 -11.95
CA ALA A 98 -5.90 1.18 -12.26
C ALA A 98 -5.45 1.30 -13.73
N SER A 99 -6.38 1.63 -14.64
CA SER A 99 -6.13 1.86 -16.07
C SER A 99 -5.17 3.00 -16.38
N ASP A 100 -5.02 3.94 -15.44
CA ASP A 100 -4.29 5.18 -15.65
C ASP A 100 -2.78 5.00 -15.41
N PHE A 101 -2.36 3.79 -15.02
CA PHE A 101 -1.00 3.45 -14.63
C PHE A 101 -0.50 2.20 -15.37
N SER A 102 0.81 2.19 -15.60
CA SER A 102 1.53 0.98 -16.02
C SER A 102 2.63 0.67 -15.01
N PHE A 103 2.81 -0.61 -14.74
CA PHE A 103 3.96 -1.13 -13.99
C PHE A 103 5.15 -1.31 -14.93
N GLU A 104 6.35 -1.27 -14.35
CA GLU A 104 7.60 -1.67 -15.02
C GLU A 104 7.94 -3.14 -14.74
#